data_AF-A0A3M1H3G0-F1
#
_entry.id   AF-A0A3M1H3G0-F1
#
_cell.length_a   1.000
_cell.length_b   1.000
_cell.length_c   1.000
_cell.angle_alpha   90.00
_cell.angle_beta   90.00
_cell.angle_gamma   90.00
#
_symmetry.space_group_name_H-M   'P 1'
#
loop_
_entity.id
_entity.type
_entity.pdbx_description
1 polymer ?
#
loop_
_entity_poly.entity_id
_entity_poly.type
_entity_poly.pdbx_seq_one_letter_code
_entity_poly.pdbx_strand_id
1 'polypeptide(L)'
;MRSNFRHGSAAPVFWAGLVSASVTGLYYYWFAVADRYAIFLYNHLGGRPFDETTTSRYWMSGLVASGAVMVGYLVLNWYAARISALFRRQYRPPDWRQVWLYSALPISIGVFTITTTLNHPTLPPILAIQCLGILLVGLAFALWPGSIAALQPARLAWMVIISAGLLPPLLLLRVIELPSVGTVSQGTALAIAVTTNAAGIVWSAGAGWLSVRIAGQQFSAGELAASAVCTGYLGLSLLHHLFLTPPDFRYITSTANFFALTWEMQLASWAAVAGLAFFIHHIQTLFGGGYQ
;
A
#
# COMPACT_ATOMS: atom_id res chain seq x y z
N MET A 1 32.06 -23.87 20.08
CA MET A 1 32.10 -22.39 20.10
C MET A 1 31.58 -21.86 18.77
N ARG A 2 30.29 -21.48 18.70
CA ARG A 2 29.73 -20.79 17.53
C ARG A 2 30.11 -19.33 17.67
N SER A 3 31.05 -18.86 16.84
CA SER A 3 31.38 -17.45 16.75
C SER A 3 30.12 -16.70 16.34
N ASN A 4 29.62 -15.86 17.25
CA ASN A 4 28.66 -14.82 16.94
C ASN A 4 29.33 -13.81 16.02
N PHE A 5 29.51 -14.17 14.75
CA PHE A 5 29.78 -13.20 13.70
C PHE A 5 28.59 -12.25 13.69
N ARG A 6 28.77 -11.10 14.34
CA ARG A 6 27.97 -9.89 14.17
C ARG A 6 28.07 -9.50 12.70
N HIS A 7 27.28 -10.14 11.84
CA HIS A 7 27.16 -9.74 10.46
C HIS A 7 26.49 -8.35 10.40
N GLY A 8 27.36 -7.35 10.31
CA GLY A 8 27.20 -6.09 9.60
C GLY A 8 25.94 -5.28 9.91
N SER A 9 26.09 -4.26 10.75
CA SER A 9 25.20 -3.10 10.86
C SER A 9 24.92 -2.37 9.54
N ALA A 10 25.60 -2.72 8.44
CA ALA A 10 25.50 -2.02 7.16
C ALA A 10 24.27 -2.40 6.31
N ALA A 11 23.70 -3.61 6.49
CA ALA A 11 22.59 -4.04 5.62
C ALA A 11 21.35 -3.12 5.71
N PRO A 12 20.83 -2.78 6.90
CA PRO A 12 19.70 -1.86 7.00
C PRO A 12 20.00 -0.49 6.40
N VAL A 13 21.23 0.01 6.53
CA VAL A 13 21.67 1.30 5.96
C VAL A 13 21.67 1.27 4.44
N PHE A 14 22.16 0.19 3.83
CA PHE A 14 22.13 0.01 2.37
C PHE A 14 20.69 0.04 1.83
N TRP A 15 19.79 -0.73 2.43
CA TRP A 15 18.38 -0.76 2.03
C TRP A 15 17.69 0.59 2.27
N ALA A 16 17.99 1.26 3.39
CA ALA A 16 17.49 2.59 3.68
C ALA A 16 17.96 3.61 2.62
N GLY A 17 19.21 3.51 2.16
CA GLY A 17 19.74 4.32 1.07
C GLY A 17 18.98 4.10 -0.25
N LEU A 18 18.72 2.84 -0.64
CA LEU A 18 17.95 2.51 -1.83
C LEU A 18 16.50 3.04 -1.75
N VAL A 19 15.83 2.85 -0.62
CA VAL A 19 14.47 3.36 -0.39
C VAL A 19 14.45 4.88 -0.45
N SER A 20 15.40 5.54 0.21
CA SER A 20 15.50 7.01 0.23
C SER A 20 15.75 7.59 -1.16
N ALA A 21 16.68 7.00 -1.92
CA ALA A 21 16.98 7.41 -3.28
C ALA A 21 15.77 7.21 -4.21
N SER A 22 15.09 6.07 -4.10
CA SER A 22 13.90 5.76 -4.93
C SER A 22 12.77 6.74 -4.67
N VAL A 23 12.43 6.99 -3.40
CA VAL A 23 11.36 7.90 -3.00
C VAL A 23 11.68 9.34 -3.38
N THR A 24 12.88 9.81 -3.04
CA THR A 24 13.33 11.17 -3.39
C THR A 24 13.37 11.36 -4.90
N GLY A 25 13.81 10.34 -5.65
CA GLY A 25 13.81 10.34 -7.11
C GLY A 25 12.42 10.43 -7.72
N LEU A 26 11.44 9.66 -7.21
CA LEU A 26 10.04 9.75 -7.65
C LEU A 26 9.45 11.13 -7.37
N TYR A 27 9.66 11.68 -6.18
CA TYR A 27 9.19 13.02 -5.83
C TYR A 27 9.88 14.10 -6.65
N TYR A 28 11.19 14.00 -6.87
CA TYR A 28 11.93 14.91 -7.74
C TYR A 28 11.35 14.88 -9.15
N TYR A 29 11.12 13.67 -9.70
CA TYR A 29 10.49 13.53 -11.01
C TYR A 29 9.10 14.19 -11.05
N TRP A 30 8.20 13.86 -10.14
CA TRP A 30 6.81 14.36 -10.18
C TRP A 30 6.66 15.85 -9.87
N PHE A 31 7.46 16.39 -8.94
CA PHE A 31 7.31 17.78 -8.49
C PHE A 31 8.27 18.75 -9.18
N ALA A 32 9.45 18.30 -9.63
CA ALA A 32 10.45 19.18 -10.24
C ALA A 32 10.58 19.02 -11.76
N VAL A 33 10.48 17.81 -12.30
CA VAL A 33 10.81 17.53 -13.71
C VAL A 33 9.56 17.41 -14.59
N ALA A 34 8.62 16.58 -14.19
CA ALA A 34 7.42 16.29 -14.95
C ALA A 34 6.48 17.49 -14.99
N ASP A 35 5.68 17.58 -16.05
CA ASP A 35 4.62 18.59 -16.12
C ASP A 35 3.59 18.36 -15.02
N ARG A 36 3.44 19.34 -14.11
CA ARG A 36 2.50 19.23 -12.98
C ARG A 36 1.05 19.42 -13.41
N TYR A 37 0.80 20.13 -14.50
CA TYR A 37 -0.51 20.12 -15.13
C TYR A 37 -0.86 18.70 -15.57
N ALA A 38 0.16 17.94 -15.96
CA ALA A 38 -0.02 16.56 -16.31
C ALA A 38 -0.23 15.63 -15.10
N ILE A 39 0.79 15.55 -14.26
CA ILE A 39 0.86 14.58 -13.16
C ILE A 39 -0.25 14.78 -12.12
N PHE A 40 -0.62 16.03 -11.85
CA PHE A 40 -1.63 16.37 -10.85
C PHE A 40 -2.93 16.89 -11.46
N LEU A 41 -3.08 16.82 -12.79
CA LEU A 41 -4.31 17.22 -13.49
C LEU A 41 -4.75 18.66 -13.18
N TYR A 42 -3.83 19.62 -13.16
CA TYR A 42 -4.22 21.03 -12.99
C TYR A 42 -5.09 21.48 -14.16
N ASN A 43 -6.05 22.36 -13.87
CA ASN A 43 -7.08 22.86 -14.78
C ASN A 43 -8.03 21.79 -15.32
N HIS A 44 -7.84 20.50 -15.00
CA HIS A 44 -8.79 19.48 -15.36
C HIS A 44 -10.12 19.76 -14.64
N LEU A 45 -11.19 19.94 -15.42
CA LEU A 45 -12.51 20.35 -14.92
C LEU A 45 -12.48 21.67 -14.11
N GLY A 46 -11.57 22.58 -14.43
CA GLY A 46 -11.41 23.86 -13.74
C GLY A 46 -10.65 23.79 -12.41
N GLY A 47 -10.04 22.64 -12.11
CA GLY A 47 -9.32 22.42 -10.86
C GLY A 47 -8.10 23.31 -10.70
N ARG A 48 -7.89 23.85 -9.50
CA ARG A 48 -6.74 24.71 -9.15
C ARG A 48 -5.68 23.92 -8.38
N PRO A 49 -4.41 24.36 -8.38
CA PRO A 49 -3.33 23.62 -7.72
C PRO A 49 -3.52 23.30 -6.23
N PHE A 50 -4.38 24.03 -5.52
CA PHE A 50 -4.66 23.84 -4.10
C PHE A 50 -6.15 23.67 -3.79
N ASP A 51 -6.95 23.29 -4.78
CA ASP A 51 -8.29 22.81 -4.48
C ASP A 51 -8.24 21.45 -3.77
N GLU A 52 -9.38 21.02 -3.25
CA GLU A 52 -9.47 19.79 -2.45
C GLU A 52 -9.05 18.55 -3.25
N THR A 53 -9.52 18.45 -4.50
CA THR A 53 -9.23 17.30 -5.37
C THR A 53 -7.74 17.20 -5.67
N THR A 54 -7.10 18.30 -6.05
CA THR A 54 -5.67 18.34 -6.37
C THR A 54 -4.81 18.14 -5.13
N THR A 55 -5.21 18.73 -4.00
CA THR A 55 -4.55 18.50 -2.71
C THR A 55 -4.55 17.01 -2.36
N SER A 56 -5.66 16.33 -2.59
CA SER A 56 -5.76 14.89 -2.39
C SER A 56 -4.80 14.08 -3.28
N ARG A 57 -4.46 14.57 -4.47
CA ARG A 57 -3.47 13.91 -5.35
C ARG A 57 -2.06 14.02 -4.78
N TYR A 58 -1.72 15.11 -4.09
CA TYR A 58 -0.44 15.18 -3.36
C TYR A 58 -0.37 14.15 -2.24
N TRP A 59 -1.47 13.92 -1.53
CA TRP A 59 -1.52 12.86 -0.54
C TRP A 59 -1.37 11.47 -1.18
N MET A 60 -2.07 11.22 -2.29
CA MET A 60 -1.98 9.97 -3.03
C MET A 60 -0.59 9.71 -3.61
N SER A 61 0.20 10.74 -3.95
CA SER A 61 1.58 10.51 -4.43
C SER A 61 2.44 9.81 -3.39
N GLY A 62 2.20 10.03 -2.10
CA GLY A 62 2.86 9.31 -1.01
C GLY A 62 2.51 7.81 -1.01
N LEU A 63 1.25 7.46 -1.28
CA LEU A 63 0.80 6.07 -1.40
C LEU A 63 1.31 5.40 -2.67
N VAL A 64 1.34 6.11 -3.81
CA VAL A 64 1.91 5.61 -5.07
C VAL A 64 3.42 5.33 -4.91
N ALA A 65 4.18 6.26 -4.32
CA ALA A 65 5.60 6.07 -4.05
C ALA A 65 5.83 4.89 -3.09
N SER A 66 5.02 4.79 -2.03
CA SER A 66 5.08 3.66 -1.09
C SER A 66 4.73 2.33 -1.79
N GLY A 67 3.77 2.31 -2.71
CA GLY A 67 3.46 1.15 -3.55
C GLY A 67 4.63 0.75 -4.44
N ALA A 68 5.29 1.72 -5.08
CA ALA A 68 6.48 1.46 -5.90
C ALA A 68 7.62 0.86 -5.06
N VAL A 69 7.86 1.43 -3.87
CA VAL A 69 8.83 0.88 -2.90
C VAL A 69 8.43 -0.52 -2.46
N MET A 70 7.14 -0.77 -2.15
CA MET A 70 6.66 -2.09 -1.75
C MET A 70 7.00 -3.14 -2.81
N VAL A 71 6.61 -2.90 -4.07
CA VAL A 71 6.87 -3.85 -5.16
C VAL A 71 8.38 -4.06 -5.35
N GLY A 72 9.16 -2.99 -5.44
CA GLY A 72 10.60 -3.09 -5.61
C GLY A 72 11.30 -3.81 -4.45
N TYR A 73 10.92 -3.47 -3.21
CA TYR A 73 11.50 -4.06 -2.01
C TYR A 73 11.17 -5.56 -1.90
N LEU A 74 9.93 -5.97 -2.23
CA LEU A 74 9.53 -7.38 -2.24
C LEU A 74 10.29 -8.18 -3.31
N VAL A 75 10.37 -7.64 -4.53
CA VAL A 75 11.10 -8.27 -5.64
C VAL A 75 12.58 -8.44 -5.29
N LEU A 76 13.24 -7.39 -4.80
CA LEU A 76 14.65 -7.44 -4.45
C LEU A 76 14.94 -8.39 -3.28
N ASN A 77 14.11 -8.40 -2.23
CA ASN A 77 14.26 -9.34 -1.11
C ASN A 77 14.07 -10.79 -1.56
N TRP A 78 13.08 -11.06 -2.43
CA TRP A 78 12.87 -12.37 -3.01
C TRP A 78 14.08 -12.83 -3.85
N TYR A 79 14.57 -11.99 -4.77
CA TYR A 79 15.75 -12.32 -5.58
C TYR A 79 17.00 -12.52 -4.73
N ALA A 80 17.25 -11.67 -3.73
CA ALA A 80 18.40 -11.79 -2.83
C ALA A 80 18.40 -13.14 -2.08
N ALA A 81 17.22 -13.60 -1.64
CA ALA A 81 17.05 -14.90 -1.01
C ALA A 81 17.37 -16.06 -1.97
N ARG A 82 16.88 -15.99 -3.22
CA ARG A 82 17.14 -17.02 -4.24
C ARG A 82 18.61 -17.09 -4.64
N ILE A 83 19.23 -15.94 -4.89
CA ILE A 83 20.65 -15.88 -5.24
C ILE A 83 21.51 -16.41 -4.10
N SER A 84 21.23 -16.02 -2.85
CA SER A 84 21.97 -16.53 -1.69
C SER A 84 21.86 -18.05 -1.56
N ALA A 85 20.66 -18.61 -1.80
CA ALA A 85 20.44 -20.05 -1.78
C ALA A 85 21.24 -20.79 -2.86
N LEU A 86 21.37 -20.23 -4.07
CA LEU A 86 22.22 -20.78 -5.14
C LEU A 86 23.69 -20.90 -4.68
N PHE A 87 24.16 -19.94 -3.89
CA PHE A 87 25.52 -19.95 -3.32
C PHE A 87 25.62 -20.68 -1.97
N ARG A 88 24.60 -21.46 -1.57
CA ARG A 88 24.53 -22.15 -0.27
C ARG A 88 24.72 -21.22 0.93
N ARG A 89 24.33 -19.96 0.80
CA ARG A 89 24.34 -18.94 1.86
C ARG A 89 22.92 -18.69 2.37
N GLN A 90 22.79 -18.42 3.66
CA GLN A 90 21.52 -17.99 4.25
C GLN A 90 21.37 -16.49 4.09
N TYR A 91 20.34 -16.06 3.35
CA TYR A 91 19.95 -14.66 3.32
C TYR A 91 19.16 -14.31 4.59
N ARG A 92 19.50 -13.20 5.23
CA ARG A 92 18.75 -12.62 6.34
C ARG A 92 18.31 -11.23 5.92
N PRO A 93 17.02 -11.02 5.58
CA PRO A 93 16.52 -9.68 5.26
C PRO A 93 16.73 -8.75 6.46
N PRO A 94 17.03 -7.46 6.24
CA PRO A 94 17.12 -6.51 7.35
C PRO A 94 15.77 -6.35 8.03
N ASP A 95 15.78 -5.98 9.31
CA ASP A 95 14.55 -5.57 9.99
C ASP A 95 13.97 -4.34 9.30
N TRP A 96 12.73 -4.47 8.80
CA TRP A 96 12.03 -3.41 8.08
C TRP A 96 11.89 -2.14 8.94
N ARG A 97 11.82 -2.27 10.27
CA ARG A 97 11.73 -1.12 11.18
C ARG A 97 13.00 -0.28 11.16
N GLN A 98 14.16 -0.93 11.06
CA GLN A 98 15.45 -0.25 10.97
C GLN A 98 15.61 0.42 9.60
N VAL A 99 15.22 -0.27 8.52
CA VAL A 99 15.21 0.32 7.16
C VAL A 99 14.30 1.55 7.13
N TRP A 100 13.09 1.45 7.70
CA TRP A 100 12.15 2.55 7.83
C TRP A 100 12.76 3.72 8.61
N LEU A 101 13.26 3.48 9.83
CA LEU A 101 13.84 4.52 10.68
C LEU A 101 15.03 5.24 10.01
N TYR A 102 15.95 4.49 9.40
CA TYR A 102 17.13 5.05 8.74
C TYR A 102 16.78 5.79 7.44
N SER A 103 15.71 5.39 6.75
CA SER A 103 15.24 6.10 5.54
C SER A 103 14.36 7.31 5.85
N ALA A 104 13.68 7.34 7.00
CA ALA A 104 12.72 8.38 7.33
C ALA A 104 13.31 9.79 7.31
N LEU A 105 14.50 9.99 7.90
CA LEU A 105 15.16 11.30 7.95
C LEU A 105 15.57 11.83 6.56
N PRO A 106 16.39 11.11 5.75
CA PRO A 106 16.76 11.59 4.43
C PRO A 106 15.55 11.78 3.49
N ILE A 107 14.53 10.91 3.58
CA ILE A 107 13.27 11.09 2.83
C ILE A 107 12.56 12.36 3.26
N SER A 108 12.44 12.61 4.58
CA SER A 108 11.76 13.80 5.10
C SER A 108 12.42 15.08 4.60
N ILE A 109 13.75 15.15 4.66
CA ILE A 109 14.51 16.31 4.16
C ILE A 109 14.33 16.45 2.66
N GLY A 110 14.52 15.38 1.89
CA GLY A 110 14.44 15.40 0.42
C GLY A 110 13.06 15.79 -0.07
N VAL A 111 12.01 15.09 0.38
CA VAL A 111 10.62 15.32 -0.04
C VAL A 111 10.12 16.70 0.38
N PHE A 112 10.39 17.13 1.61
CA PHE A 112 9.99 18.46 2.06
C PHE A 112 10.68 19.56 1.25
N THR A 113 11.99 19.43 1.01
CA THR A 113 12.75 20.41 0.20
C THR A 113 12.20 20.46 -1.22
N ILE A 114 12.05 19.30 -1.89
CA ILE A 114 11.54 19.22 -3.26
C ILE A 114 10.16 19.88 -3.38
N THR A 115 9.23 19.50 -2.51
CA THR A 115 7.83 19.95 -2.61
C THR A 115 7.64 21.43 -2.29
N THR A 116 8.49 22.01 -1.44
CA THR A 116 8.37 23.42 -1.00
C THR A 116 9.24 24.40 -1.79
N THR A 117 10.23 23.92 -2.55
CA THR A 117 11.20 24.80 -3.24
C THR A 117 11.26 24.60 -4.75
N LEU A 118 10.89 23.44 -5.29
CA LEU A 118 11.09 23.12 -6.69
C LEU A 118 9.80 23.24 -7.50
N ASN A 119 9.91 23.93 -8.63
CA ASN A 119 8.86 24.17 -9.64
C ASN A 119 7.62 24.92 -9.10
N HIS A 120 6.81 25.49 -9.99
CA HIS A 120 5.65 26.29 -9.60
C HIS A 120 4.32 25.59 -9.94
N PRO A 121 3.33 25.64 -9.03
CA PRO A 121 3.36 26.27 -7.70
C PRO A 121 3.94 25.36 -6.62
N THR A 122 4.84 25.85 -5.77
CA THR A 122 5.37 25.06 -4.64
C THR A 122 4.27 24.76 -3.60
N LEU A 123 4.41 23.66 -2.88
CA LEU A 123 3.42 23.26 -1.88
C LEU A 123 3.56 24.15 -0.63
N PRO A 124 2.44 24.65 -0.08
CA PRO A 124 2.43 25.21 1.27
C PRO A 124 3.02 24.20 2.25
N PRO A 125 3.82 24.64 3.25
CA PRO A 125 4.51 23.74 4.18
C PRO A 125 3.59 22.73 4.86
N ILE A 126 2.36 23.12 5.19
CA ILE A 126 1.38 22.24 5.83
C ILE A 126 1.00 21.07 4.92
N LEU A 127 0.76 21.32 3.62
CA LEU A 127 0.45 20.25 2.66
C LEU A 127 1.65 19.35 2.41
N ALA A 128 2.87 19.90 2.39
CA ALA A 128 4.10 19.12 2.28
C ALA A 128 4.27 18.17 3.48
N ILE A 129 4.00 18.64 4.70
CA ILE A 129 4.04 17.81 5.93
C ILE A 129 2.97 16.71 5.89
N GLN A 130 1.75 17.02 5.47
CA GLN A 130 0.68 16.01 5.34
C GLN A 130 1.05 14.93 4.31
N CYS A 131 1.55 15.34 3.14
CA CYS A 131 2.05 14.44 2.11
C CYS A 131 3.17 13.54 2.65
N LEU A 132 4.13 14.12 3.37
CA LEU A 132 5.22 13.38 4.01
C LEU A 132 4.71 12.40 5.08
N GLY A 133 3.74 12.79 5.90
CA GLY A 133 3.14 11.90 6.90
C GLY A 133 2.51 10.66 6.27
N ILE A 134 1.74 10.84 5.20
CA ILE A 134 1.10 9.75 4.44
C ILE A 134 2.16 8.86 3.79
N LEU A 135 3.20 9.44 3.21
CA LEU A 135 4.34 8.72 2.66
C LEU A 135 5.05 7.86 3.73
N LEU A 136 5.37 8.41 4.90
CA LEU A 136 6.08 7.66 5.95
C LEU A 136 5.24 6.51 6.53
N VAL A 137 3.93 6.71 6.71
CA VAL A 137 3.01 5.64 7.12
C VAL A 137 2.90 4.58 6.03
N GLY A 138 2.74 4.99 4.77
CA GLY A 138 2.73 4.08 3.62
C GLY A 138 4.00 3.25 3.52
N LEU A 139 5.17 3.85 3.77
CA LEU A 139 6.46 3.16 3.76
C LEU A 139 6.58 2.11 4.87
N ALA A 140 6.01 2.35 6.05
CA ALA A 140 6.00 1.34 7.11
C ALA A 140 5.28 0.05 6.63
N PHE A 141 4.12 0.20 5.99
CA PHE A 141 3.39 -0.91 5.39
C PHE A 141 4.13 -1.50 4.18
N ALA A 142 4.77 -0.68 3.34
CA ALA A 142 5.50 -1.13 2.15
C ALA A 142 6.69 -2.04 2.49
N LEU A 143 7.40 -1.77 3.59
CA LEU A 143 8.60 -2.49 3.98
C LEU A 143 8.30 -3.76 4.80
N TRP A 144 7.19 -3.76 5.55
CA TRP A 144 6.79 -4.88 6.40
C TRP A 144 6.80 -6.28 5.73
N PRO A 145 6.24 -6.47 4.51
CA PRO A 145 6.19 -7.79 3.89
C PRO A 145 7.53 -8.26 3.30
N GLY A 146 8.60 -7.46 3.34
CA GLY A 146 9.89 -7.78 2.71
C GLY A 146 10.52 -9.08 3.21
N SER A 147 10.47 -9.33 4.53
CA SER A 147 11.00 -10.59 5.09
C SER A 147 10.14 -11.80 4.70
N ILE A 148 8.83 -11.60 4.56
CA ILE A 148 7.89 -12.63 4.11
C ILE A 148 8.18 -12.97 2.64
N ALA A 149 8.42 -11.98 1.78
CA ALA A 149 8.80 -12.22 0.38
C ALA A 149 10.10 -13.04 0.25
N ALA A 150 11.11 -12.72 1.06
CA ALA A 150 12.38 -13.43 1.05
C ALA A 150 12.26 -14.88 1.55
N LEU A 151 11.60 -15.08 2.69
CA LEU A 151 11.67 -16.33 3.43
C LEU A 151 10.45 -17.24 3.21
N GLN A 152 9.29 -16.67 2.91
CA GLN A 152 8.00 -17.37 2.84
C GLN A 152 7.13 -16.84 1.68
N PRO A 153 7.60 -16.88 0.41
CA PRO A 153 6.86 -16.27 -0.70
C PRO A 153 5.49 -16.90 -0.96
N ALA A 154 5.32 -18.19 -0.68
CA ALA A 154 4.00 -18.84 -0.75
C ALA A 154 3.03 -18.24 0.28
N ARG A 155 3.52 -17.92 1.48
CA ARG A 155 2.73 -17.23 2.51
C ARG A 155 2.29 -15.86 2.02
N LEU A 156 3.20 -15.07 1.43
CA LEU A 156 2.88 -13.76 0.84
C LEU A 156 1.82 -13.87 -0.27
N ALA A 157 1.96 -14.86 -1.16
CA ALA A 157 0.98 -15.08 -2.23
C ALA A 157 -0.42 -15.34 -1.68
N TRP A 158 -0.55 -16.20 -0.66
CA TRP A 158 -1.81 -16.44 0.03
C TRP A 158 -2.36 -15.19 0.72
N MET A 159 -1.50 -14.36 1.33
CA MET A 159 -1.95 -13.09 1.92
C MET A 159 -2.55 -12.15 0.89
N VAL A 160 -2.01 -12.11 -0.33
CA VAL A 160 -2.54 -11.30 -1.45
C VAL A 160 -3.86 -11.89 -1.97
N ILE A 161 -3.93 -13.21 -2.12
CA ILE A 161 -5.16 -13.88 -2.57
C ILE A 161 -6.29 -13.64 -1.57
N ILE A 162 -6.05 -13.82 -0.27
CA ILE A 162 -7.06 -13.59 0.76
C ILE A 162 -7.43 -12.10 0.83
N SER A 163 -6.44 -11.20 0.78
CA SER A 163 -6.68 -9.75 0.86
C SER A 163 -7.52 -9.21 -0.30
N ALA A 164 -7.49 -9.86 -1.47
CA ALA A 164 -8.38 -9.49 -2.58
C ALA A 164 -9.87 -9.50 -2.18
N GLY A 165 -10.29 -10.42 -1.30
CA GLY A 165 -11.66 -10.45 -0.77
C GLY A 165 -11.94 -9.41 0.34
N LEU A 166 -10.88 -8.80 0.90
CA LEU A 166 -10.98 -7.69 1.85
C LEU A 166 -11.05 -6.32 1.16
N LEU A 167 -10.75 -6.24 -0.14
CA LEU A 167 -10.79 -4.99 -0.89
C LEU A 167 -12.21 -4.42 -1.08
N PRO A 168 -13.27 -5.23 -1.31
CA PRO A 168 -14.62 -4.70 -1.42
C PRO A 168 -15.08 -3.88 -0.20
N PRO A 169 -15.00 -4.35 1.06
CA PRO A 169 -15.33 -3.51 2.21
C PRO A 169 -14.38 -2.31 2.36
N LEU A 170 -13.11 -2.44 1.97
CA LEU A 170 -12.15 -1.35 2.06
C LEU A 170 -12.41 -0.20 1.07
N LEU A 171 -12.78 -0.53 -0.17
CA LEU A 171 -12.78 0.41 -1.30
C LEU A 171 -14.17 0.69 -1.87
N LEU A 172 -15.12 -0.23 -1.71
CA LEU A 172 -16.43 -0.17 -2.38
C LEU A 172 -17.59 0.10 -1.42
N LEU A 173 -17.39 0.00 -0.11
CA LEU A 173 -18.44 0.37 0.85
C LEU A 173 -18.86 1.84 0.71
N ARG A 174 -17.89 2.72 0.42
CA ARG A 174 -18.10 4.15 0.11
C ARG A 174 -18.99 4.44 -1.10
N VAL A 175 -19.30 3.45 -1.94
CA VAL A 175 -20.25 3.63 -3.05
C VAL A 175 -21.61 4.11 -2.53
N ILE A 176 -21.96 3.79 -1.27
CA ILE A 176 -23.17 4.26 -0.58
C ILE A 176 -23.23 5.79 -0.46
N GLU A 177 -22.10 6.50 -0.52
CA GLU A 177 -22.06 7.97 -0.45
C GLU A 177 -22.27 8.65 -1.81
N LEU A 178 -22.02 7.93 -2.91
CA LEU A 178 -22.05 8.46 -4.27
C LEU A 178 -23.43 8.99 -4.74
N PRO A 179 -24.58 8.49 -4.24
CA PRO A 179 -25.88 9.12 -4.52
C PRO A 179 -25.98 10.57 -4.02
N SER A 180 -25.31 10.92 -2.92
CA SER A 180 -25.37 12.29 -2.36
C SER A 180 -24.68 13.33 -3.24
N VAL A 181 -23.78 12.89 -4.12
CA VAL A 181 -23.08 13.72 -5.12
C VAL A 181 -23.60 13.49 -6.54
N GLY A 182 -24.69 12.73 -6.70
CA GLY A 182 -25.38 12.55 -7.98
C GLY A 182 -24.69 11.62 -8.99
N THR A 183 -23.71 10.81 -8.56
CA THR A 183 -22.94 9.94 -9.49
C THR A 183 -23.67 8.65 -9.82
N VAL A 184 -24.45 8.09 -8.88
CA VAL A 184 -25.20 6.82 -9.05
C VAL A 184 -26.52 6.88 -8.29
N SER A 185 -27.51 6.06 -8.67
CA SER A 185 -28.77 5.96 -7.93
C SER A 185 -28.57 5.25 -6.58
N GLN A 186 -29.43 5.53 -5.60
CA GLN A 186 -29.42 4.85 -4.29
C GLN A 186 -29.53 3.32 -4.42
N GLY A 187 -30.43 2.84 -5.29
CA GLY A 187 -30.62 1.41 -5.53
C GLY A 187 -29.38 0.76 -6.14
N THR A 188 -28.75 1.41 -7.11
CA THR A 188 -27.50 0.94 -7.72
C THR A 188 -26.36 0.91 -6.71
N ALA A 189 -26.22 1.95 -5.88
CA ALA A 189 -25.18 2.04 -4.87
C ALA A 189 -25.29 0.91 -3.84
N LEU A 190 -26.49 0.66 -3.32
CA LEU A 190 -26.76 -0.44 -2.39
C LEU A 190 -26.52 -1.80 -3.04
N ALA A 191 -26.96 -2.00 -4.28
CA ALA A 191 -26.74 -3.25 -5.01
C ALA A 191 -25.24 -3.54 -5.18
N ILE A 192 -24.44 -2.54 -5.58
CA ILE A 192 -22.98 -2.68 -5.69
C ILE A 192 -22.40 -3.02 -4.32
N ALA A 193 -22.67 -2.21 -3.29
CA ALA A 193 -22.10 -2.42 -1.96
C ALA A 193 -22.42 -3.82 -1.41
N VAL A 194 -23.68 -4.25 -1.47
CA VAL A 194 -24.09 -5.57 -0.95
C VAL A 194 -23.44 -6.70 -1.75
N THR A 195 -23.53 -6.66 -3.09
CA THR A 195 -23.03 -7.75 -3.93
C THR A 195 -21.52 -7.90 -3.85
N THR A 196 -20.76 -6.79 -3.89
CA THR A 196 -19.30 -6.86 -3.84
C THR A 196 -18.80 -7.27 -2.45
N ASN A 197 -19.45 -6.83 -1.37
CA ASN A 197 -19.09 -7.26 -0.03
C ASN A 197 -19.42 -8.73 0.22
N ALA A 198 -20.59 -9.21 -0.22
CA ALA A 198 -20.94 -10.63 -0.13
C ALA A 198 -19.93 -11.50 -0.91
N ALA A 199 -19.58 -11.10 -2.13
CA ALA A 199 -18.56 -11.78 -2.93
C ALA A 199 -17.19 -11.76 -2.24
N GLY A 200 -16.79 -10.62 -1.65
CA GLY A 200 -15.56 -10.47 -0.88
C GLY A 200 -15.48 -11.42 0.31
N ILE A 201 -16.56 -11.53 1.10
CA ILE A 201 -16.66 -12.44 2.24
C ILE A 201 -16.50 -13.90 1.79
N VAL A 202 -17.25 -14.32 0.77
CA VAL A 202 -17.19 -15.70 0.23
C VAL A 202 -15.78 -16.00 -0.27
N TRP A 203 -15.19 -15.08 -1.03
CA TRP A 203 -13.83 -15.22 -1.55
C TRP A 203 -12.81 -15.37 -0.43
N SER A 204 -12.79 -14.45 0.54
CA SER A 204 -11.78 -14.44 1.60
C SER A 204 -11.93 -15.62 2.56
N ALA A 205 -13.16 -16.04 2.85
CA ALA A 205 -13.42 -17.23 3.66
C ALA A 205 -12.98 -18.51 2.93
N GLY A 206 -13.32 -18.65 1.65
CA GLY A 206 -12.91 -19.77 0.82
C GLY A 206 -11.39 -19.85 0.65
N ALA A 207 -10.75 -18.73 0.30
CA ALA A 207 -9.30 -18.64 0.19
C ALA A 207 -8.58 -18.90 1.53
N GLY A 208 -9.12 -18.38 2.64
CA GLY A 208 -8.58 -18.62 3.97
C GLY A 208 -8.69 -20.09 4.40
N TRP A 209 -9.80 -20.76 4.07
CA TRP A 209 -9.95 -22.19 4.29
C TRP A 209 -8.99 -23.01 3.40
N LEU A 210 -8.89 -22.68 2.10
CA LEU A 210 -7.96 -23.33 1.17
C LEU A 210 -6.50 -23.17 1.60
N SER A 211 -6.10 -22.00 2.13
CA SER A 211 -4.73 -21.77 2.57
C SER A 211 -4.33 -22.72 3.72
N VAL A 212 -5.27 -23.03 4.61
CA VAL A 212 -5.05 -24.01 5.69
C VAL A 212 -5.05 -25.43 5.13
N ARG A 213 -6.05 -25.78 4.31
CA ARG A 213 -6.22 -27.15 3.81
C ARG A 213 -5.14 -27.61 2.84
N ILE A 214 -4.69 -26.72 1.95
CA ILE A 214 -3.74 -27.05 0.89
C ILE A 214 -2.32 -26.68 1.30
N ALA A 215 -2.13 -25.52 1.94
CA ALA A 215 -0.80 -24.98 2.21
C ALA A 215 -0.39 -25.00 3.70
N GLY A 216 -1.28 -25.41 4.61
CA GLY A 216 -1.03 -25.37 6.05
C GLY A 216 -0.77 -23.95 6.59
N GLN A 217 -1.21 -22.91 5.87
CA GLN A 217 -0.93 -21.51 6.20
C GLN A 217 -2.10 -20.91 6.96
N GLN A 218 -1.81 -20.41 8.17
CA GLN A 218 -2.70 -19.60 8.99
C GLN A 218 -2.17 -18.18 9.11
N PHE A 219 -3.09 -17.21 9.17
CA PHE A 219 -2.77 -15.79 9.32
C PHE A 219 -3.48 -15.23 10.54
N SER A 220 -2.82 -14.31 11.23
CA SER A 220 -3.47 -13.47 12.24
C SER A 220 -4.38 -12.45 11.56
N ALA A 221 -5.40 -11.97 12.28
CA ALA A 221 -6.27 -10.90 11.79
C ALA A 221 -5.48 -9.63 11.44
N GLY A 222 -4.45 -9.30 12.22
CA GLY A 222 -3.57 -8.15 11.94
C GLY A 222 -2.79 -8.28 10.65
N GLU A 223 -2.25 -9.47 10.35
CA GLU A 223 -1.58 -9.75 9.06
C GLU A 223 -2.54 -9.59 7.87
N LEU A 224 -3.76 -10.11 8.00
CA LEU A 224 -4.78 -10.00 6.96
C LEU A 224 -5.21 -8.54 6.72
N ALA A 225 -5.46 -7.79 7.79
CA ALA A 225 -5.82 -6.38 7.69
C ALA A 225 -4.67 -5.54 7.09
N ALA A 226 -3.43 -5.76 7.55
CA ALA A 226 -2.25 -5.09 6.98
C ALA A 226 -2.04 -5.45 5.50
N SER A 227 -2.29 -6.71 5.12
CA SER A 227 -2.25 -7.14 3.71
C SER A 227 -3.31 -6.42 2.86
N ALA A 228 -4.53 -6.22 3.39
CA ALA A 228 -5.57 -5.44 2.72
C ALA A 228 -5.16 -3.98 2.51
N VAL A 229 -4.55 -3.34 3.51
CA VAL A 229 -4.01 -1.98 3.38
C VAL A 229 -2.88 -1.92 2.34
N CYS A 230 -1.94 -2.86 2.38
CA CYS A 230 -0.85 -2.93 1.41
C CYS A 230 -1.38 -3.11 -0.02
N THR A 231 -2.31 -4.04 -0.22
CA THR A 231 -2.86 -4.37 -1.53
C THR A 231 -3.76 -3.25 -2.05
N GLY A 232 -4.67 -2.75 -1.21
CA GLY A 232 -5.69 -1.78 -1.58
C GLY A 232 -5.16 -0.35 -1.68
N TYR A 233 -4.44 0.14 -0.68
CA TYR A 233 -4.01 1.54 -0.66
C TYR A 233 -2.65 1.76 -1.32
N LEU A 234 -1.73 0.81 -1.25
CA LEU A 234 -0.42 0.97 -1.91
C LEU A 234 -0.42 0.34 -3.30
N GLY A 235 -0.77 -0.94 -3.38
CA GLY A 235 -0.75 -1.74 -4.61
C GLY A 235 -1.68 -1.17 -5.69
N LEU A 236 -2.97 -0.99 -5.39
CA LEU A 236 -3.91 -0.47 -6.38
C LEU A 236 -3.69 1.01 -6.72
N SER A 237 -3.17 1.83 -5.80
CA SER A 237 -2.78 3.21 -6.14
C SER A 237 -1.65 3.23 -7.17
N LEU A 238 -0.63 2.39 -6.98
CA LEU A 238 0.44 2.21 -7.96
C LEU A 238 -0.10 1.63 -9.27
N LEU A 239 -0.92 0.57 -9.21
CA LEU A 239 -1.52 -0.04 -10.39
C LEU A 239 -2.32 0.98 -11.19
N HIS A 240 -3.09 1.83 -10.50
CA HIS A 240 -3.83 2.91 -11.14
C HIS A 240 -2.86 3.84 -11.88
N HIS A 241 -1.82 4.33 -11.22
CA HIS A 241 -0.83 5.22 -11.84
C HIS A 241 -0.18 4.58 -13.08
N LEU A 242 0.22 3.31 -13.00
CA LEU A 242 0.98 2.62 -14.06
C LEU A 242 0.11 2.09 -15.21
N PHE A 243 -1.15 1.74 -14.96
CA PHE A 243 -1.96 0.98 -15.93
C PHE A 243 -3.37 1.50 -16.14
N LEU A 244 -3.96 2.22 -15.18
CA LEU A 244 -5.33 2.75 -15.29
C LEU A 244 -5.38 4.25 -15.60
N THR A 245 -4.27 4.78 -16.09
CA THR A 245 -4.17 6.11 -16.70
C THR A 245 -3.80 5.97 -18.18
N PRO A 246 -4.11 6.95 -19.04
CA PRO A 246 -3.67 6.95 -20.42
C PRO A 246 -2.14 6.81 -20.53
N PRO A 247 -1.60 6.04 -21.50
CA PRO A 247 -0.16 5.83 -21.62
C PRO A 247 0.61 7.12 -21.92
N ASP A 248 0.01 8.02 -22.72
CA ASP A 248 0.59 9.31 -23.10
C ASP A 248 0.60 10.33 -21.96
N PHE A 249 -0.16 10.04 -20.89
CA PHE A 249 -0.38 10.97 -19.79
C PHE A 249 -0.64 10.22 -18.49
N ARG A 250 0.43 9.93 -17.75
CA ARG A 250 0.36 9.32 -16.42
C ARG A 250 0.04 10.40 -15.39
N TYR A 251 -0.96 10.16 -14.54
CA TYR A 251 -1.32 11.07 -13.45
C TYR A 251 -1.49 10.35 -12.12
N ILE A 252 -1.43 11.10 -11.03
CA ILE A 252 -1.70 10.63 -9.67
C ILE A 252 -3.21 10.74 -9.40
N THR A 253 -3.84 9.62 -9.03
CA THR A 253 -5.26 9.55 -8.67
C THR A 253 -5.63 10.48 -7.50
N SER A 254 -6.90 10.88 -7.39
CA SER A 254 -7.43 11.54 -6.18
C SER A 254 -7.77 10.53 -5.10
N THR A 255 -7.89 10.98 -3.85
CA THR A 255 -8.34 10.12 -2.73
C THR A 255 -9.77 9.64 -2.94
N ALA A 256 -10.59 10.40 -3.65
CA ALA A 256 -11.96 10.04 -4.02
C ALA A 256 -12.07 8.83 -4.95
N ASN A 257 -10.98 8.12 -5.27
CA ASN A 257 -11.03 6.79 -5.90
C ASN A 257 -10.80 5.64 -4.90
N PHE A 258 -10.25 5.92 -3.70
CA PHE A 258 -9.79 4.91 -2.75
C PHE A 258 -10.38 5.06 -1.34
N PHE A 259 -10.74 6.29 -0.96
CA PHE A 259 -11.20 6.64 0.38
C PHE A 259 -12.63 7.16 0.32
N ALA A 260 -13.38 6.92 1.40
CA ALA A 260 -14.72 7.45 1.57
C ALA A 260 -14.72 8.99 1.62
N LEU A 261 -15.86 9.60 1.28
CA LEU A 261 -16.06 11.05 1.32
C LEU A 261 -16.18 11.55 2.77
N THR A 262 -16.73 10.73 3.66
CA THR A 262 -16.91 11.04 5.09
C THR A 262 -16.04 10.14 5.97
N TRP A 263 -15.65 10.66 7.14
CA TRP A 263 -14.80 9.92 8.07
C TRP A 263 -15.58 8.75 8.70
N GLU A 264 -16.89 8.89 8.90
CA GLU A 264 -17.77 7.87 9.43
C GLU A 264 -17.77 6.63 8.51
N MET A 265 -17.93 6.85 7.21
CA MET A 265 -17.90 5.77 6.22
C MET A 265 -16.50 5.17 6.08
N GLN A 266 -15.44 5.99 6.23
CA GLN A 266 -14.07 5.49 6.21
C GLN A 266 -13.79 4.58 7.41
N LEU A 267 -14.24 4.96 8.61
CA LEU A 267 -14.15 4.12 9.81
C LEU A 267 -14.98 2.85 9.67
N ALA A 268 -16.19 2.93 9.11
CA ALA A 268 -17.02 1.77 8.84
C ALA A 268 -16.32 0.78 7.88
N SER A 269 -15.66 1.29 6.85
CA SER A 269 -14.87 0.49 5.90
C SER A 269 -13.72 -0.24 6.61
N TRP A 270 -12.96 0.47 7.47
CA TRP A 270 -11.89 -0.14 8.25
C TRP A 270 -12.39 -1.16 9.28
N ALA A 271 -13.50 -0.87 9.95
CA ALA A 271 -14.13 -1.78 10.90
C ALA A 271 -14.63 -3.06 10.19
N ALA A 272 -15.23 -2.92 9.00
CA ALA A 272 -15.66 -4.06 8.19
C ALA A 272 -14.48 -4.96 7.78
N VAL A 273 -13.36 -4.36 7.35
CA VAL A 273 -12.13 -5.10 7.03
C VAL A 273 -11.57 -5.81 8.25
N ALA A 274 -11.50 -5.13 9.41
CA ALA A 274 -11.00 -5.73 10.65
C ALA A 274 -11.89 -6.88 11.13
N GLY A 275 -13.21 -6.71 11.08
CA GLY A 275 -14.18 -7.75 11.42
C GLY A 275 -14.07 -8.97 10.51
N LEU A 276 -13.97 -8.75 9.19
CA LEU A 276 -13.80 -9.82 8.23
C LEU A 276 -12.44 -10.54 8.39
N ALA A 277 -11.36 -9.80 8.66
CA ALA A 277 -10.05 -10.38 8.97
C ALA A 277 -10.09 -11.27 10.23
N PHE A 278 -10.81 -10.85 11.28
CA PHE A 278 -11.02 -11.66 12.49
C PHE A 278 -11.84 -12.92 12.19
N PHE A 279 -12.92 -12.79 11.41
CA PHE A 279 -13.73 -13.92 10.97
C PHE A 279 -12.92 -14.96 10.20
N ILE A 280 -12.10 -14.53 9.23
CA ILE A 280 -11.23 -15.44 8.47
C ILE A 280 -10.21 -16.12 9.38
N HIS A 281 -9.57 -15.37 10.28
CA HIS A 281 -8.65 -15.95 11.26
C HIS A 281 -9.34 -17.06 12.09
N HIS A 282 -10.58 -16.82 12.53
CA HIS A 282 -11.37 -17.81 13.26
C HIS A 282 -11.69 -19.07 12.43
N ILE A 283 -12.08 -18.91 11.16
CA ILE A 283 -12.22 -20.04 10.23
C ILE A 283 -10.92 -20.85 10.17
N GLN A 284 -9.79 -20.17 10.02
CA GLN A 284 -8.49 -20.83 9.89
C GLN A 284 -8.08 -21.61 11.14
N THR A 285 -8.41 -21.12 12.33
CA THR A 285 -8.12 -21.82 13.59
C THR A 285 -9.01 -23.05 13.78
N LEU A 286 -10.31 -22.94 13.47
CA LEU A 286 -11.24 -24.08 13.55
C LEU A 286 -10.82 -25.25 12.65
N PHE A 287 -10.33 -24.98 11.44
CA PHE A 287 -9.95 -26.03 10.49
C PHE A 287 -8.48 -26.44 10.55
N GLY A 288 -7.63 -25.72 11.27
CA GLY A 288 -6.21 -26.03 11.40
C GLY A 288 -5.86 -26.97 12.55
N GLY A 289 -6.75 -27.16 13.54
CA GLY A 289 -6.49 -27.98 14.73
C GLY A 289 -6.37 -29.49 14.51
N GLY A 290 -6.60 -29.99 13.29
CA GLY A 290 -6.57 -31.43 12.97
C GLY A 290 -5.20 -31.96 12.50
N TYR A 291 -4.17 -31.13 12.42
CA TYR A 291 -2.83 -31.51 11.92
C TYR A 291 -1.71 -31.28 12.97
N GLN A 292 -2.03 -31.48 14.25
CA GLN A 292 -1.00 -31.61 15.31
C GLN A 292 -0.74 -33.08 15.62
#